data_AF-U2KUZ2-F1
#
_entry.id   AF-U2KUZ2-F1
#
_cell.length_a   1.000
_cell.length_b   1.000
_cell.length_c   1.000
_cell.angle_alpha   90.00
_cell.angle_beta   90.00
_cell.angle_gamma   90.00
#
_symmetry.space_group_name_H-M   'P 1'
#
loop_
_entity.id
_entity.type
_entity.pdbx_description
1 polymer ?
#
loop_
_entity_poly.entity_id
_entity_poly.type
_entity_poly.pdbx_seq_one_letter_code
_entity_poly.pdbx_strand_id
1 'polypeptide(L)'
;MSIFSRFLPKRKPPELKNNIPKEKENIRKTFGIYCKKHHGPKEGKLCPSCTALLATVFTKMDRCPYGITKPICDRCDRPCFGTKATQEFLTIMKSTQSGMLLRHPIMTIKHKIAGMGVDYAKQQQEKKASDRVKAKEKAAKERAKEKEKKNNE
;
A
#
# COMPACT_ATOMS: atom_id res chain seq x y z
N MET A 1 -0.82 -33.18 -6.95
CA MET A 1 -1.20 -32.21 -5.89
C MET A 1 -0.12 -32.28 -4.82
N SER A 2 0.47 -31.15 -4.43
CA SER A 2 1.71 -31.15 -3.61
C SER A 2 1.44 -31.68 -2.20
N ILE A 3 2.11 -32.78 -1.84
CA ILE A 3 2.03 -33.48 -0.53
C ILE A 3 2.38 -32.56 0.65
N PHE A 4 3.07 -31.44 0.38
CA PHE A 4 3.47 -30.45 1.38
C PHE A 4 2.34 -29.51 1.87
N SER A 5 1.16 -29.53 1.26
CA SER A 5 0.03 -28.68 1.71
C SER A 5 -0.59 -29.13 3.03
N ARG A 6 -0.24 -30.33 3.52
CA ARG A 6 -0.80 -30.92 4.75
C ARG A 6 -0.14 -30.43 6.04
N PHE A 7 1.05 -29.83 5.94
CA PHE A 7 1.87 -29.46 7.10
C PHE A 7 2.03 -27.94 7.30
N LEU A 8 1.50 -27.13 6.37
CA LEU A 8 1.55 -25.68 6.50
C LEU A 8 0.37 -25.20 7.35
N PRO A 9 0.61 -24.56 8.51
CA PRO A 9 -0.47 -23.99 9.30
C PRO A 9 -1.20 -22.95 8.46
N LYS A 10 -2.52 -23.12 8.32
CA LYS A 10 -3.39 -22.11 7.68
C LYS A 10 -3.17 -20.80 8.44
N ARG A 11 -2.48 -19.84 7.81
CA ARG A 11 -2.33 -18.49 8.39
C ARG A 11 -3.72 -17.91 8.56
N LYS A 12 -4.14 -17.73 9.81
CA LYS A 12 -5.42 -17.07 10.12
C LYS A 12 -5.42 -15.69 9.45
N PRO A 13 -6.53 -15.27 8.81
CA PRO A 13 -6.63 -13.92 8.30
C PRO A 13 -6.35 -12.95 9.45
N PRO A 14 -5.53 -11.90 9.24
CA PRO A 14 -5.18 -10.99 10.31
C PRO A 14 -6.46 -10.37 10.89
N GLU A 15 -6.63 -10.50 12.20
CA GLU A 15 -7.78 -9.92 12.90
C GLU A 15 -7.78 -8.40 12.72
N LEU A 16 -8.86 -7.87 12.16
CA LEU A 16 -9.09 -6.43 11.97
C LEU A 16 -9.38 -5.79 13.32
N LYS A 17 -8.33 -5.49 14.09
CA LYS A 17 -8.41 -4.63 15.28
C LYS A 17 -8.63 -3.19 14.84
N ASN A 18 -9.44 -2.45 15.60
CA ASN A 18 -9.63 -1.02 15.39
C ASN A 18 -8.31 -0.26 15.61
N ASN A 19 -7.62 0.07 14.51
CA ASN A 19 -6.34 0.79 14.53
C ASN A 19 -6.51 2.31 14.46
N ILE A 20 -7.75 2.82 14.41
CA ILE A 20 -8.03 4.26 14.25
C ILE A 20 -7.35 5.11 15.33
N PRO A 21 -7.38 4.77 16.63
CA PRO A 21 -6.72 5.59 17.65
C PRO A 21 -5.21 5.69 17.45
N LYS A 22 -4.57 4.55 17.12
CA LYS A 22 -3.13 4.48 16.85
C LYS A 22 -2.75 5.22 15.58
N GLU A 23 -3.55 5.09 14.52
CA GLU A 23 -3.35 5.83 13.28
C GLU A 23 -3.48 7.34 13.48
N LYS A 24 -4.49 7.80 14.23
CA LYS A 24 -4.65 9.22 14.56
C LYS A 24 -3.45 9.76 15.34
N GLU A 25 -2.95 9.02 16.32
CA GLU A 25 -1.76 9.41 17.07
C GLU A 25 -0.52 9.51 16.18
N ASN A 26 -0.32 8.52 15.30
CA ASN A 26 0.79 8.54 14.34
C ASN A 26 0.69 9.74 13.40
N ILE A 27 -0.49 10.00 12.82
CA ILE A 27 -0.72 11.15 11.95
C ILE A 27 -0.43 12.46 12.71
N ARG A 28 -0.87 12.59 13.95
CA ARG A 28 -0.61 13.78 14.78
C ARG A 28 0.88 14.02 14.98
N LYS A 29 1.64 12.99 15.32
CA LYS A 29 3.11 13.05 15.48
C LYS A 29 3.77 13.47 14.17
N THR A 30 3.35 12.87 13.07
CA THR A 30 3.86 13.16 11.73
C THR A 30 3.65 14.62 11.33
N PHE A 31 2.45 15.17 11.57
CA PHE A 31 2.16 16.59 11.35
C PHE A 31 3.04 17.49 12.23
N GLY A 32 3.28 17.11 13.48
CA GLY A 32 4.17 17.85 14.38
C GLY A 32 5.60 17.95 13.84
N ILE A 33 6.16 16.84 13.37
CA ILE A 33 7.50 16.78 12.79
C ILE A 33 7.57 17.63 11.51
N TYR A 34 6.61 17.46 10.60
CA TYR A 34 6.57 18.21 9.34
C TYR A 34 6.47 19.71 9.57
N CYS A 35 5.50 20.13 10.39
CA CYS A 35 5.28 21.53 10.71
C CYS A 35 6.54 22.15 11.32
N LYS A 36 7.21 21.44 12.26
CA LYS A 36 8.46 21.91 12.86
C LYS A 36 9.57 22.11 11.84
N LYS A 37 9.70 21.19 10.87
CA LYS A 37 10.77 21.22 9.86
C LYS A 37 10.52 22.25 8.75
N HIS A 38 9.27 22.43 8.32
CA HIS A 38 8.93 23.24 7.14
C HIS A 38 8.38 24.62 7.46
N HIS A 39 7.66 24.78 8.57
CA HIS A 39 6.96 26.02 8.90
C HIS A 39 7.51 26.72 10.15
N GLY A 40 8.35 26.06 10.95
CA GLY A 40 8.98 26.65 12.14
C GLY A 40 7.99 27.30 13.11
N PRO A 41 6.95 26.58 13.59
CA PRO A 41 5.92 27.16 14.43
C PRO A 41 6.53 27.64 15.77
N LYS A 42 6.04 28.79 16.24
CA LYS A 42 6.35 29.33 17.56
C LYS A 42 5.60 28.51 18.63
N GLU A 43 6.26 28.21 19.75
CA GLU A 43 5.68 27.56 20.94
C GLU A 43 5.31 26.07 20.83
N GLY A 44 5.87 25.31 19.89
CA GLY A 44 5.68 23.85 19.85
C GLY A 44 4.25 23.39 19.47
N LYS A 45 3.40 24.32 19.03
CA LYS A 45 2.07 24.04 18.46
C LYS A 45 2.15 23.84 16.94
N LEU A 46 1.12 23.27 16.34
CA LEU A 46 0.99 23.21 14.87
C LEU A 46 0.64 24.61 14.33
N CYS A 47 1.12 24.95 13.14
CA CYS A 47 0.70 26.19 12.47
C CYS A 47 -0.79 26.10 12.05
N PRO A 48 -1.44 27.24 11.75
CA PRO A 48 -2.86 27.27 11.39
C PRO A 48 -3.20 26.37 10.19
N SER A 49 -2.35 26.34 9.16
CA SER A 49 -2.56 25.51 7.96
C SER A 49 -2.50 24.01 8.27
N CYS A 50 -1.48 23.56 9.01
CA CYS A 50 -1.36 22.17 9.43
C CYS A 50 -2.51 21.75 10.37
N THR A 51 -2.96 22.66 11.23
CA THR A 51 -4.08 22.42 12.15
C THR A 51 -5.40 22.24 11.41
N ALA A 52 -5.69 23.11 10.42
CA ALA A 52 -6.89 23.03 9.59
C ALA A 52 -6.95 21.71 8.80
N LEU A 53 -5.83 21.31 8.20
CA LEU A 53 -5.74 20.04 7.48
C LEU A 53 -5.92 18.84 8.43
N LEU A 54 -5.26 18.85 9.59
CA LEU A 54 -5.37 17.78 10.58
C LEU A 54 -6.81 17.61 11.10
N ALA A 55 -7.50 18.72 11.40
CA ALA A 55 -8.90 18.71 11.83
C ALA A 55 -9.82 18.11 10.76
N THR A 56 -9.58 18.47 9.49
CA THR A 56 -10.33 17.91 8.34
C THR A 56 -10.12 16.41 8.23
N VAL A 57 -8.87 15.95 8.35
CA VAL A 57 -8.51 14.53 8.29
C VAL A 57 -9.18 13.74 9.42
N PHE A 58 -9.10 14.23 10.66
CA PHE A 58 -9.71 13.54 11.81
C PHE A 58 -11.22 13.45 11.71
N THR A 59 -11.87 14.54 11.31
CA THR A 59 -13.32 14.57 11.11
C THR A 59 -13.78 13.52 10.09
N LYS A 60 -13.01 13.31 9.01
CA LYS A 60 -13.30 12.29 7.99
C LYS A 60 -12.96 10.87 8.46
N MET A 61 -11.92 10.71 9.28
CA MET A 61 -11.60 9.42 9.92
C MET A 61 -12.70 8.98 10.88
N ASP A 62 -13.28 9.90 11.65
CA ASP A 62 -14.40 9.62 12.57
C ASP A 62 -15.68 9.21 11.85
N ARG A 63 -15.91 9.76 10.66
CA ARG A 63 -17.05 9.43 9.80
C ARG A 63 -16.74 8.33 8.78
N CYS A 64 -15.74 7.48 9.05
CA CYS A 64 -15.35 6.45 8.11
C CYS A 64 -16.43 5.36 8.00
N PRO A 65 -16.91 5.02 6.79
CA PRO A 65 -17.95 4.02 6.61
C PRO A 65 -17.50 2.61 6.97
N TYR A 66 -16.19 2.35 6.97
CA TYR A 66 -15.63 1.05 7.38
C TYR A 66 -15.63 0.85 8.91
N GLY A 67 -15.80 1.91 9.71
CA GLY A 67 -15.85 1.81 11.17
C GLY A 67 -14.72 0.97 11.79
N ILE A 68 -15.11 -0.07 12.54
CA ILE A 68 -14.19 -0.98 13.26
C ILE A 68 -13.43 -1.90 12.30
N THR A 69 -14.01 -2.24 11.14
CA THR A 69 -13.40 -3.11 10.12
C THR A 69 -12.52 -2.33 9.14
N LYS A 70 -12.06 -1.14 9.52
CA LYS A 70 -11.23 -0.30 8.67
C LYS A 70 -9.87 -0.98 8.42
N PRO A 71 -9.46 -1.19 7.15
CA PRO A 71 -8.10 -1.59 6.82
C PRO A 71 -7.13 -0.45 7.15
N ILE A 72 -5.83 -0.75 7.23
CA ILE A 72 -4.79 0.28 7.39
C ILE A 72 -4.99 1.35 6.32
N CYS A 73 -4.87 2.64 6.67
CA CYS A 73 -5.14 3.75 5.72
C CYS A 73 -4.47 3.58 4.33
N ASP A 74 -3.26 3.03 4.27
CA ASP A 74 -2.52 2.77 3.01
C ASP A 74 -3.16 1.71 2.11
N ARG A 75 -4.04 0.86 2.64
CA ARG A 75 -4.75 -0.21 1.93
C ARG A 75 -6.24 0.09 1.77
N CYS A 76 -6.65 1.34 1.99
CA CYS A 76 -8.04 1.74 1.84
C CYS A 76 -8.39 1.93 0.36
N ASP A 77 -9.40 1.20 -0.13
CA ASP A 77 -9.79 1.23 -1.55
C ASP A 77 -10.42 2.56 -1.99
N ARG A 78 -10.93 3.35 -1.03
CA ARG A 78 -11.60 4.63 -1.28
C ARG A 78 -10.78 5.82 -0.79
N PRO A 79 -10.64 6.90 -1.60
CA PRO A 79 -10.10 8.16 -1.12
C PRO A 79 -11.01 8.74 -0.04
N CYS A 80 -10.43 9.11 1.11
CA CYS A 80 -11.18 9.60 2.27
C CYS A 80 -11.36 11.14 2.29
N PHE A 81 -10.52 11.88 1.55
CA PHE A 81 -10.49 13.34 1.53
C PHE A 81 -10.63 13.84 0.08
N GLY A 82 -10.93 15.13 -0.10
CA GLY A 82 -10.91 15.76 -1.44
C GLY A 82 -9.50 15.71 -2.06
N THR A 83 -9.41 15.88 -3.39
CA THR A 83 -8.15 15.76 -4.14
C THR A 83 -7.05 16.65 -3.57
N LYS A 84 -7.35 17.93 -3.31
CA LYS A 84 -6.40 18.90 -2.73
C LYS A 84 -5.90 18.48 -1.34
N ALA A 85 -6.81 18.17 -0.42
CA ALA A 85 -6.45 17.73 0.93
C ALA A 85 -5.68 16.41 0.93
N THR A 86 -5.98 15.52 -0.03
CA THR A 86 -5.26 14.24 -0.19
C THR A 86 -3.82 14.47 -0.65
N GLN A 87 -3.59 15.35 -1.62
CA GLN A 87 -2.23 15.69 -2.07
C GLN A 87 -1.40 16.32 -0.95
N GLU A 88 -1.98 17.26 -0.21
CA GLU A 88 -1.31 17.89 0.94
C GLU A 88 -0.99 16.85 2.02
N PHE A 89 -1.96 15.99 2.38
CA PHE A 89 -1.76 14.92 3.36
C PHE A 89 -0.64 13.95 2.94
N LEU A 90 -0.65 13.48 1.69
CA LEU A 90 0.38 12.58 1.17
C LEU A 90 1.76 13.24 1.15
N THR A 91 1.83 14.53 0.84
CA THR A 91 3.08 15.31 0.88
C THR A 91 3.67 15.31 2.29
N ILE A 92 2.83 15.55 3.31
CA ILE A 92 3.22 15.52 4.71
C ILE A 92 3.68 14.11 5.12
N MET A 93 2.91 13.08 4.80
CA MET A 93 3.29 11.69 5.14
C MET A 93 4.64 11.31 4.50
N LYS A 94 4.83 11.59 3.21
CA LYS A 94 6.06 11.28 2.47
C LYS A 94 7.28 12.03 3.02
N SER A 95 7.12 13.30 3.40
CA SER A 95 8.22 14.12 3.94
C SER A 95 8.84 13.51 5.21
N THR A 96 8.02 12.89 6.05
CA THR A 96 8.46 12.28 7.30
C THR A 96 9.02 10.86 7.14
N GLN A 97 8.56 10.11 6.13
CA GLN A 97 9.16 8.82 5.77
C GLN A 97 10.63 8.97 5.36
N SER A 98 10.97 10.05 4.64
CA SER A 98 12.37 10.37 4.30
C SER A 98 13.24 10.65 5.53
N GLY A 99 12.67 11.22 6.60
CA GLY A 99 13.37 11.45 7.87
C GLY A 99 13.70 10.16 8.64
N MET A 100 12.91 9.10 8.48
CA MET A 100 13.14 7.81 9.14
C MET A 100 14.30 7.02 8.50
N LEU A 101 14.46 7.11 7.17
CA LEU A 101 15.62 6.57 6.45
C LEU A 101 16.94 7.19 6.95
N LEU A 102 16.92 8.50 7.22
CA LEU A 102 18.10 9.24 7.67
C LEU A 102 18.43 8.98 9.15
N ARG A 103 17.44 8.65 10.00
CA ARG A 103 17.66 8.43 11.44
C ARG A 103 17.81 6.96 11.86
N HIS A 104 17.13 6.03 11.20
CA HIS A 104 17.21 4.61 11.50
C HIS A 104 17.38 3.78 10.20
N PRO A 105 18.55 3.89 9.54
CA PRO A 105 18.80 3.21 8.27
C PRO A 105 18.68 1.68 8.39
N ILE A 106 19.17 1.10 9.49
CA ILE A 106 19.18 -0.36 9.71
C ILE A 106 17.76 -0.95 9.78
N MET A 107 16.84 -0.29 10.50
CA MET A 107 15.46 -0.75 10.62
C MET A 107 14.70 -0.67 9.29
N THR A 108 14.99 0.37 8.50
CA THR A 108 14.37 0.56 7.19
C THR A 108 14.85 -0.49 6.20
N ILE A 109 16.16 -0.81 6.21
CA ILE A 109 16.74 -1.88 5.40
C ILE A 109 16.13 -3.23 5.77
N LYS A 110 16.00 -3.54 7.08
CA LYS A 110 15.38 -4.78 7.56
C LYS A 110 13.92 -4.94 7.09
N HIS A 111 13.13 -3.85 7.14
CA HIS A 111 11.75 -3.85 6.64
C HIS A 111 11.68 -4.02 5.12
N LYS A 112 12.57 -3.36 4.38
CA LYS A 112 12.63 -3.46 2.92
C LYS A 112 13.01 -4.87 2.47
N ILE A 113 13.97 -5.51 3.14
CA ILE A 113 14.38 -6.89 2.87
C ILE A 113 13.22 -7.87 3.18
N ALA A 114 12.48 -7.65 4.28
CA ALA A 114 11.31 -8.46 4.60
C ALA A 114 10.19 -8.32 3.55
N GLY A 115 10.03 -7.13 2.95
CA GLY A 115 9.08 -6.88 1.86
C GLY A 115 9.51 -7.48 0.51
N MET A 116 10.81 -7.46 0.20
CA MET A 116 11.34 -7.96 -1.08
C MET A 116 10.97 -9.42 -1.38
N GLY A 117 10.86 -10.27 -0.37
CA GLY A 117 10.43 -11.66 -0.56
C GLY A 117 9.01 -11.78 -1.12
N VAL A 118 8.12 -10.85 -0.76
CA VAL A 118 6.73 -10.80 -1.24
C VAL A 118 6.68 -10.28 -2.68
N ASP A 119 7.48 -9.25 -2.98
CA ASP A 119 7.54 -8.66 -4.32
C ASP A 119 8.14 -9.63 -5.34
N TYR A 120 9.19 -10.38 -4.95
CA TYR A 120 9.79 -11.44 -5.77
C TYR A 120 8.77 -12.56 -6.08
N ALA A 121 7.98 -12.97 -5.10
CA ALA A 121 6.94 -13.99 -5.29
C ALA A 121 5.84 -13.52 -6.26
N LYS A 122 5.42 -12.25 -6.18
CA LYS A 122 4.47 -11.65 -7.15
C LYS A 122 5.04 -11.62 -8.57
N GLN A 123 6.27 -11.14 -8.75
CA GLN A 123 6.91 -11.10 -10.06
C GLN A 123 7.03 -12.48 -10.71
N GLN A 124 7.32 -13.52 -9.91
CA GLN A 124 7.32 -14.89 -10.42
C GLN A 124 5.92 -15.36 -10.87
N GLN A 125 4.88 -15.00 -10.12
CA GLN A 125 3.50 -15.34 -10.48
C GLN A 125 3.07 -14.63 -11.78
N GLU A 126 3.41 -13.35 -11.92
CA GLU A 126 3.14 -12.55 -13.12
C GLU A 126 3.88 -13.09 -14.35
N LYS A 127 5.17 -13.45 -14.21
CA LYS A 127 5.93 -14.12 -15.29
C LYS A 127 5.27 -15.43 -15.72
N LYS A 128 4.96 -16.33 -14.76
CA LYS A 128 4.27 -17.60 -15.04
C LYS A 128 2.90 -17.39 -15.69
N ALA A 129 2.17 -16.35 -15.32
CA ALA A 129 0.91 -15.99 -15.97
C ALA A 129 1.15 -15.52 -17.41
N SER A 130 2.13 -14.65 -17.64
CA SER A 130 2.46 -14.15 -18.98
C SER A 130 2.96 -15.25 -19.92
N ASP A 131 3.76 -16.19 -19.42
CA ASP A 131 4.31 -17.29 -20.22
C ASP A 131 3.21 -18.28 -20.62
N ARG A 132 2.24 -18.53 -19.74
CA ARG A 132 1.04 -19.33 -20.05
C ARG A 132 0.18 -18.68 -21.12
N VAL A 133 0.02 -17.36 -21.11
CA VAL A 133 -0.73 -16.62 -22.14
C VAL A 133 -0.02 -16.73 -23.49
N LYS A 134 1.29 -16.47 -23.52
CA LYS A 134 2.11 -16.58 -24.74
C LYS A 134 2.10 -18.00 -25.33
N ALA A 135 2.19 -19.03 -24.48
CA ALA A 135 2.11 -20.41 -24.91
C ALA A 135 0.75 -20.76 -25.52
N LYS A 136 -0.36 -20.30 -24.92
CA LYS A 136 -1.71 -20.49 -25.48
C LYS A 136 -1.88 -19.78 -26.83
N GLU A 137 -1.38 -18.55 -26.95
CA GLU A 137 -1.47 -17.80 -28.20
C GLU A 137 -0.64 -18.44 -29.31
N LYS A 138 0.57 -18.93 -29.00
CA LYS A 138 1.41 -19.65 -29.95
C LYS A 138 0.75 -20.95 -30.42
N ALA A 139 0.19 -21.74 -29.50
CA ALA A 139 -0.54 -22.96 -29.82
C ALA A 139 -1.81 -22.68 -30.64
N ALA A 140 -2.52 -21.57 -30.39
CA ALA A 140 -3.67 -21.16 -31.18
C ALA A 140 -3.27 -20.78 -32.62
N LYS A 141 -2.16 -20.03 -32.78
CA LYS A 141 -1.60 -19.67 -34.10
C LYS A 141 -1.14 -20.90 -34.89
N GLU A 142 -0.49 -21.86 -34.23
CA GLU A 142 -0.06 -23.12 -34.87
C GLU A 142 -1.28 -23.94 -35.33
N ARG A 143 -2.31 -24.08 -34.48
CA ARG A 143 -3.56 -24.76 -34.84
C ARG A 143 -4.31 -24.07 -35.98
N ALA A 144 -4.31 -22.74 -36.05
CA ALA A 144 -4.92 -21.99 -37.14
C ALA A 144 -4.18 -22.26 -38.46
N LYS A 145 -2.84 -22.19 -38.45
CA LYS A 145 -2.00 -22.49 -39.61
C LYS A 145 -2.17 -23.93 -40.11
N GLU A 146 -2.31 -24.89 -39.19
CA GLU A 146 -2.53 -26.30 -39.57
C GLU A 146 -3.92 -26.51 -40.21
N LYS A 147 -4.94 -25.80 -39.73
CA LYS A 147 -6.28 -25.81 -40.35
C LYS A 147 -6.29 -25.14 -41.73
N GLU A 148 -5.58 -24.03 -41.90
CA GLU A 148 -5.44 -23.36 -43.21
C GLU A 148 -4.74 -24.26 -44.23
N LYS A 149 -3.70 -25.00 -43.82
CA LYS A 149 -3.02 -25.97 -44.69
C LYS A 149 -3.95 -27.12 -45.11
N LYS A 150 -4.71 -27.69 -44.17
CA LYS A 150 -5.67 -28.79 -44.45
C LYS A 150 -6.87 -28.38 -45.31
N ASN A 151 -7.19 -27.10 -45.41
CA ASN A 151 -8.28 -26.59 -46.24
C ASN A 151 -7.82 -26.23 -47.67
N ASN A 152 -6.52 -26.12 -47.91
CA ASN A 152 -5.92 -25.76 -49.20
C ASN A 152 -5.33 -26.97 -49.96
N GLU A 153 -5.52 -28.18 -49.42
CA GLU A 153 -5.09 -29.47 -49.97
C GLU A 153 -6.34 -30.33 -50.25
#